data_AF-A0A2S7DXL9-F1
#
_entry.id   AF-A0A2S7DXL9-F1
#
_cell.length_a   1.000
_cell.length_b   1.000
_cell.length_c   1.000
_cell.angle_alpha   90.00
_cell.angle_beta   90.00
_cell.angle_gamma   90.00
#
_symmetry.space_group_name_H-M   'P 1'
#
loop_
_entity.id
_entity.type
_entity.pdbx_description
1 polymer ?
#
loop_
_entity_poly.entity_id
_entity_poly.type
_entity_poly.pdbx_seq_one_letter_code
_entity_poly.pdbx_strand_id
1 'polypeptide(L)'
;MKSLLVAASLLTVLSLTACDRPGGDASRTAPAVSPKPTAAPVAGSGTTELAKGDGGALGVLAAIDENEIALAKQAIAQDLGGAAGPFAEQMLHDHQANLEKTKALGAADSPRAQAIRAKGKAATDALTQTLTLPDGKDAYRNAFMRTMVSDHGDAIKILDAELLPAAESAPVKQHLEQTRRVVSAHFERAHAVSSSR
;
A
#
# COMPACT_ATOMS: atom_id res chain seq x y z
N MET A 1 -2.91 -69.94 20.29
CA MET A 1 -3.36 -70.86 19.24
C MET A 1 -3.17 -70.16 17.89
N LYS A 2 -2.58 -70.86 16.91
CA LYS A 2 -2.22 -70.45 15.53
C LYS A 2 -3.50 -70.23 14.68
N SER A 3 -3.58 -69.50 13.56
CA SER A 3 -2.78 -69.44 12.31
C SER A 3 -3.15 -68.14 11.53
N LEU A 4 -2.27 -67.36 10.88
CA LEU A 4 -1.51 -67.53 9.61
C LEU A 4 -2.36 -67.80 8.34
N LEU A 5 -2.30 -66.87 7.37
CA LEU A 5 -2.19 -67.12 5.91
C LEU A 5 -1.73 -65.85 5.16
N VAL A 6 -0.99 -66.08 4.08
CA VAL A 6 -0.04 -65.22 3.34
C VAL A 6 -0.42 -65.21 1.86
N ALA A 7 -0.14 -64.12 1.13
CA ALA A 7 0.23 -64.10 -0.31
C ALA A 7 0.76 -62.68 -0.65
N ALA A 8 2.07 -62.43 -0.84
CA ALA A 8 2.94 -62.66 -2.02
C ALA A 8 2.45 -61.89 -3.27
N SER A 9 2.95 -60.67 -3.53
CA SER A 9 4.16 -60.31 -4.32
C SER A 9 4.00 -60.43 -5.84
N LEU A 10 4.25 -59.34 -6.58
CA LEU A 10 5.17 -59.36 -7.73
C LEU A 10 5.64 -57.94 -8.11
N LEU A 11 6.95 -57.82 -8.24
CA LEU A 11 7.75 -56.64 -8.60
C LEU A 11 8.28 -56.90 -10.02
N THR A 12 8.25 -55.93 -10.93
CA THR A 12 9.02 -55.98 -12.19
C THR A 12 9.59 -54.62 -12.56
N VAL A 13 10.83 -54.67 -13.04
CA VAL A 13 11.83 -53.60 -13.15
C VAL A 13 12.10 -53.25 -14.63
N LEU A 14 12.44 -51.97 -14.84
CA LEU A 14 13.08 -51.25 -15.97
C LEU A 14 13.29 -51.92 -17.34
N SER A 15 13.12 -51.10 -18.40
CA SER A 15 14.05 -51.04 -19.55
C SER A 15 14.04 -49.64 -20.19
N LEU A 16 15.23 -49.04 -20.32
CA LEU A 16 15.53 -47.85 -21.13
C LEU A 16 15.87 -48.29 -22.57
N THR A 17 15.29 -47.64 -23.57
CA THR A 17 15.86 -47.61 -24.94
C THR A 17 15.69 -46.20 -25.53
N ALA A 18 16.82 -45.64 -25.96
CA ALA A 18 16.93 -44.45 -26.79
C ALA A 18 17.18 -44.87 -28.24
N CYS A 19 16.67 -44.10 -29.23
CA CYS A 19 17.40 -43.66 -30.43
C CYS A 19 16.50 -42.85 -31.41
N ASP A 20 17.17 -41.87 -32.01
CA ASP A 20 16.86 -40.79 -32.97
C ASP A 20 15.95 -41.02 -34.23
N ARG A 21 15.19 -39.93 -34.54
CA ARG A 21 14.88 -39.27 -35.86
C ARG A 21 14.09 -39.99 -36.99
N PRO A 22 13.54 -39.27 -38.01
CA PRO A 22 13.40 -37.82 -38.26
C PRO A 22 11.94 -37.37 -38.60
N GLY A 23 11.75 -36.05 -38.77
CA GLY A 23 10.45 -35.38 -38.84
C GLY A 23 9.57 -35.70 -40.05
N GLY A 24 8.26 -35.63 -39.80
CA GLY A 24 7.21 -35.58 -40.83
C GLY A 24 6.59 -34.18 -40.89
N ASP A 25 6.77 -33.53 -42.03
CA ASP A 25 6.12 -32.28 -42.42
C ASP A 25 4.62 -32.53 -42.68
N ALA A 26 3.79 -32.51 -41.64
CA ALA A 26 2.33 -32.53 -41.82
C ALA A 26 1.57 -32.06 -40.57
N SER A 27 1.68 -30.77 -40.23
CA SER A 27 0.59 -29.95 -39.67
C SER A 27 1.16 -28.67 -39.05
N ARG A 28 1.34 -27.65 -39.88
CA ARG A 28 1.36 -26.25 -39.42
C ARG A 28 0.57 -25.41 -40.41
N THR A 29 -0.73 -25.33 -40.20
CA THR A 29 -1.54 -24.19 -40.62
C THR A 29 -1.89 -23.39 -39.38
N ALA A 30 -0.91 -22.63 -38.88
CA ALA A 30 -1.17 -21.59 -37.88
C ALA A 30 -1.77 -20.38 -38.62
N PRO A 31 -2.94 -19.85 -38.20
CA PRO A 31 -3.45 -18.60 -38.73
C PRO A 31 -2.52 -17.43 -38.40
N ALA A 32 -2.39 -16.53 -39.37
CA ALA A 32 -1.55 -15.35 -39.34
C ALA A 32 -2.00 -14.33 -38.28
N VAL A 33 -1.00 -13.78 -37.56
CA VAL A 33 -0.96 -12.48 -36.85
C VAL A 33 -2.23 -12.07 -36.09
N SER A 34 -2.20 -12.26 -34.75
CA SER A 34 -3.06 -11.50 -33.85
C SER A 34 -2.65 -10.01 -33.87
N PRO A 35 -3.59 -9.06 -33.99
CA PRO A 35 -3.26 -7.64 -33.85
C PRO A 35 -2.76 -7.36 -32.43
N LYS A 36 -1.72 -6.52 -32.33
CA LYS A 36 -1.18 -6.02 -31.05
C LYS A 36 -2.33 -5.39 -30.24
N PRO A 37 -2.49 -5.72 -28.95
CA PRO A 37 -3.47 -5.05 -28.10
C PRO A 37 -3.18 -3.55 -28.06
N THR A 38 -4.06 -2.74 -28.65
CA THR A 38 -4.07 -1.29 -28.43
C THR A 38 -4.72 -1.05 -27.08
N ALA A 39 -3.96 -0.54 -26.12
CA ALA A 39 -4.52 -0.10 -24.85
C ALA A 39 -5.54 1.02 -25.13
N ALA A 40 -6.77 0.83 -24.65
CA ALA A 40 -7.76 1.88 -24.62
C ALA A 40 -7.24 3.03 -23.74
N PRO A 41 -7.40 4.30 -24.14
CA PRO A 41 -7.06 5.41 -23.27
C PRO A 41 -8.01 5.34 -22.07
N VAL A 42 -7.45 5.04 -20.90
CA VAL A 42 -8.13 5.24 -19.63
C VAL A 42 -8.31 6.76 -19.45
N ALA A 43 -9.52 7.22 -19.76
CA ALA A 43 -9.95 8.58 -19.47
C ALA A 43 -10.03 8.73 -17.94
N GLY A 44 -8.94 9.19 -17.33
CA GLY A 44 -8.84 9.33 -15.88
C GLY A 44 -7.40 9.51 -15.40
N SER A 45 -6.57 10.22 -16.16
CA SER A 45 -5.22 10.60 -15.72
C SER A 45 -4.92 11.98 -16.28
N GLY A 46 -5.54 13.00 -15.68
CA GLY A 46 -4.80 14.25 -15.58
C GLY A 46 -3.54 13.92 -14.80
N THR A 47 -2.40 13.79 -15.48
CA THR A 47 -1.10 13.59 -14.84
C THR A 47 -0.89 14.78 -13.93
N THR A 48 -1.24 14.63 -12.65
CA THR A 48 -1.00 15.68 -11.69
C THR A 48 0.51 15.81 -11.61
N GLU A 49 1.02 17.00 -11.89
CA GLU A 49 2.45 17.27 -11.90
C GLU A 49 3.07 16.78 -10.59
N LEU A 50 4.20 16.08 -10.66
CA LEU A 50 4.91 15.58 -9.47
C LEU A 50 5.53 16.75 -8.69
N ALA A 51 5.85 16.51 -7.42
CA ALA A 51 6.60 17.45 -6.61
C ALA A 51 7.92 17.88 -7.28
N LYS A 52 8.25 19.17 -7.17
CA LYS A 52 9.50 19.76 -7.68
C LYS A 52 10.14 20.63 -6.62
N GLY A 53 11.43 20.42 -6.41
CA GLY A 53 12.23 21.13 -5.41
C GLY A 53 11.75 20.91 -3.98
N ASP A 54 12.46 21.54 -3.04
CA ASP A 54 12.21 21.41 -1.61
C ASP A 54 10.78 21.81 -1.21
N GLY A 55 10.34 23.00 -1.63
CA GLY A 55 9.02 23.51 -1.27
C GLY A 55 7.88 22.63 -1.78
N GLY A 56 7.99 22.11 -3.01
CA GLY A 56 7.01 21.19 -3.58
C GLY A 56 6.99 19.84 -2.86
N ALA A 57 8.16 19.26 -2.57
CA ALA A 57 8.25 18.00 -1.84
C ALA A 57 7.67 18.11 -0.42
N LEU A 58 8.04 19.18 0.31
CA LEU A 58 7.49 19.48 1.62
C LEU A 58 5.98 19.79 1.56
N GLY A 59 5.51 20.42 0.49
CA GLY A 59 4.08 20.68 0.26
C GLY A 59 3.26 19.40 0.16
N VAL A 60 3.76 18.42 -0.58
CA VAL A 60 3.13 17.10 -0.69
C VAL A 60 3.17 16.36 0.64
N LEU A 61 4.30 16.37 1.36
CA LEU A 61 4.38 15.78 2.69
C LEU A 61 3.40 16.44 3.68
N ALA A 62 3.30 17.77 3.69
CA ALA A 62 2.36 18.50 4.54
C ALA A 62 0.91 18.08 4.26
N ALA A 63 0.55 17.87 2.99
CA ALA A 63 -0.77 17.38 2.61
C ALA A 63 -1.05 15.95 3.10
N ILE A 64 -0.04 15.07 3.10
CA ILE A 64 -0.16 13.72 3.70
C ILE A 64 -0.41 13.86 5.20
N ASP A 65 0.42 14.60 5.93
CA ASP A 65 0.27 14.77 7.38
C ASP A 65 -1.10 15.38 7.76
N GLU A 66 -1.58 16.38 7.00
CA GLU A 66 -2.89 17.00 7.24
C GLU A 66 -4.04 15.99 7.13
N ASN A 67 -3.97 15.07 6.16
CA ASN A 67 -4.95 14.00 6.00
C ASN A 67 -4.87 12.98 7.15
N GLU A 68 -3.68 12.52 7.51
CA GLU A 68 -3.48 11.55 8.59
C GLU A 68 -3.91 12.13 9.95
N ILE A 69 -3.67 13.42 10.20
CA ILE A 69 -4.16 14.13 11.38
C ILE A 69 -5.70 14.16 11.41
N ALA A 70 -6.34 14.48 10.29
CA ALA A 70 -7.80 14.52 10.21
C ALA A 70 -8.41 13.13 10.49
N LEU A 71 -7.80 12.10 9.93
CA LEU A 71 -8.21 10.73 10.10
C LEU A 71 -7.97 10.21 11.53
N ALA A 72 -6.81 10.50 12.13
CA ALA A 72 -6.52 10.18 13.53
C ALA A 72 -7.53 10.84 14.49
N LYS A 73 -7.86 12.12 14.27
CA LYS A 73 -8.89 12.82 15.07
C LYS A 73 -10.26 12.17 14.94
N GLN A 74 -10.66 11.79 13.72
CA GLN A 74 -11.92 11.09 13.49
C GLN A 74 -11.94 9.75 14.24
N ALA A 75 -10.87 8.97 14.16
CA ALA A 75 -10.72 7.68 14.84
C ALA A 75 -10.78 7.83 16.37
N ILE A 76 -10.07 8.81 16.95
CA ILE A 76 -10.13 9.11 18.39
C ILE A 76 -11.56 9.46 18.81
N ALA A 77 -12.28 10.25 18.01
CA ALA A 77 -13.68 10.59 18.30
C ALA A 77 -14.64 9.38 18.23
N GLN A 78 -14.28 8.31 17.52
CA GLN A 78 -15.06 7.07 17.48
C GLN A 78 -14.83 6.16 18.70
N ASP A 79 -13.81 6.44 19.53
CA ASP A 79 -13.45 5.62 20.69
C ASP A 79 -13.27 4.13 20.30
N LEU A 80 -12.24 3.86 19.48
CA LEU A 80 -12.06 2.55 18.84
C LEU A 80 -11.77 1.41 19.83
N GLY A 81 -11.31 1.73 21.04
CA GLY A 81 -10.86 0.75 22.03
C GLY A 81 -9.70 -0.12 21.55
N GLY A 82 -9.27 -1.03 22.42
CA GLY A 82 -8.18 -1.98 22.14
C GLY A 82 -6.88 -1.29 21.70
N ALA A 83 -6.10 -1.96 20.85
CA ALA A 83 -4.84 -1.40 20.33
C ALA A 83 -5.03 -0.30 19.28
N ALA A 84 -6.23 -0.14 18.71
CA ALA A 84 -6.52 0.86 17.68
C ALA A 84 -6.62 2.29 18.25
N GLY A 85 -7.11 2.44 19.48
CA GLY A 85 -7.18 3.75 20.17
C GLY A 85 -5.79 4.38 20.39
N PRO A 86 -4.88 3.72 21.15
CA PRO A 86 -3.52 4.22 21.35
C PRO A 86 -2.72 4.38 20.05
N PHE A 87 -3.00 3.56 19.03
CA PHE A 87 -2.43 3.74 17.71
C PHE A 87 -2.84 5.07 17.07
N ALA A 88 -4.12 5.43 17.11
CA ALA A 88 -4.62 6.70 16.58
C ALA A 88 -4.08 7.92 17.35
N GLU A 89 -3.94 7.82 18.67
CA GLU A 89 -3.32 8.88 19.49
C GLU A 89 -1.86 9.12 19.11
N GLN A 90 -1.08 8.03 18.93
CA GLN A 90 0.31 8.14 18.51
C GLN A 90 0.42 8.79 17.12
N MET A 91 -0.43 8.38 16.17
CA MET A 91 -0.46 9.00 14.85
C MET A 91 -0.72 10.50 14.93
N LEU A 92 -1.72 10.92 15.70
CA LEU A 92 -2.05 12.33 15.84
C LEU A 92 -0.84 13.13 16.32
N HIS A 93 -0.17 12.66 17.37
CA HIS A 93 1.04 13.29 17.89
C HIS A 93 2.16 13.36 16.86
N ASP A 94 2.52 12.22 16.25
CA ASP A 94 3.68 12.12 15.37
C ASP A 94 3.48 12.94 14.08
N HIS A 95 2.29 12.89 13.47
CA HIS A 95 1.98 13.68 12.28
C HIS A 95 1.84 15.17 12.57
N GLN A 96 1.35 15.58 13.74
CA GLN A 96 1.34 17.00 14.13
C GLN A 96 2.75 17.56 14.24
N ALA A 97 3.64 16.86 14.96
CA ALA A 97 5.03 17.25 15.10
C ALA A 97 5.75 17.27 13.73
N ASN A 98 5.45 16.30 12.86
CA ASN A 98 6.02 16.27 11.51
C ASN A 98 5.53 17.43 10.65
N LEU A 99 4.22 17.72 10.67
CA LEU A 99 3.63 18.82 9.91
C LEU A 99 4.20 20.18 10.31
N GLU A 100 4.36 20.43 11.61
CA GLU A 100 4.97 21.66 12.12
C GLU A 100 6.38 21.85 11.55
N LYS A 101 7.21 20.80 11.61
CA LYS A 101 8.57 20.85 11.06
C LYS A 101 8.58 20.96 9.53
N THR A 102 7.70 20.25 8.84
CA THR A 102 7.53 20.33 7.37
C THR A 102 7.19 21.76 6.94
N LYS A 103 6.29 22.44 7.66
CA LYS A 103 5.93 23.84 7.41
C LYS A 103 7.08 24.80 7.71
N ALA A 104 7.79 24.58 8.82
CA ALA A 104 8.95 25.40 9.18
C ALA A 104 10.10 25.32 8.16
N LEU A 105 10.21 24.21 7.41
CA LEU A 105 11.19 24.04 6.34
C LEU A 105 10.78 24.67 4.99
N GLY A 106 9.60 25.32 4.91
CA GLY A 106 9.18 26.05 3.72
C GLY A 106 8.28 25.26 2.77
N ALA A 107 7.37 24.43 3.29
CA ALA A 107 6.34 23.77 2.49
C ALA A 107 5.55 24.78 1.63
N ALA A 108 5.45 24.49 0.33
CA ALA A 108 4.71 25.30 -0.62
C ALA A 108 3.53 24.51 -1.18
N ASP A 109 2.38 25.16 -1.36
CA ASP A 109 1.24 24.49 -1.97
C ASP A 109 1.51 24.16 -3.46
N SER A 110 0.87 23.10 -3.95
CA SER A 110 1.02 22.65 -5.34
C SER A 110 -0.22 21.88 -5.79
N PRO A 111 -0.48 21.76 -7.11
CA PRO A 111 -1.55 20.89 -7.61
C PRO A 111 -1.44 19.46 -7.09
N ARG A 112 -0.22 18.95 -6.91
CA ARG A 112 0.04 17.64 -6.31
C ARG A 112 -0.42 17.55 -4.86
N ALA A 113 -0.04 18.53 -4.05
CA ALA A 113 -0.46 18.61 -2.65
C ALA A 113 -1.98 18.71 -2.53
N GLN A 114 -2.63 19.51 -3.37
CA GLN A 114 -4.09 19.62 -3.42
C GLN A 114 -4.76 18.29 -3.78
N ALA A 115 -4.22 17.55 -4.76
CA ALA A 115 -4.72 16.23 -5.11
C ALA A 115 -4.58 15.22 -3.96
N ILE A 116 -3.46 15.27 -3.22
CA ILE A 116 -3.27 14.45 -2.01
C ILE A 116 -4.32 14.80 -0.94
N ARG A 117 -4.54 16.09 -0.65
CA ARG A 117 -5.61 16.51 0.30
C ARG A 117 -6.98 16.01 -0.12
N ALA A 118 -7.32 16.12 -1.41
CA ALA A 118 -8.58 15.63 -1.92
C ALA A 118 -8.75 14.11 -1.76
N LYS A 119 -7.69 13.33 -2.03
CA LYS A 119 -7.68 11.87 -1.83
C LYS A 119 -7.94 11.52 -0.37
N GLY A 120 -7.19 12.11 0.57
CA GLY A 120 -7.32 11.79 1.99
C GLY A 120 -8.65 12.25 2.59
N LYS A 121 -9.19 13.40 2.15
CA LYS A 121 -10.56 13.80 2.52
C LYS A 121 -11.58 12.76 2.08
N ALA A 122 -11.51 12.30 0.83
CA ALA A 122 -12.42 11.28 0.32
C ALA A 122 -12.32 9.95 1.11
N ALA A 123 -11.10 9.54 1.49
CA ALA A 123 -10.88 8.35 2.33
C ALA A 123 -11.50 8.52 3.73
N THR A 124 -11.34 9.69 4.35
CA THR A 124 -11.92 10.01 5.67
C THR A 124 -13.46 10.04 5.61
N ASP A 125 -14.04 10.62 4.55
CA ASP A 125 -15.48 10.64 4.32
C ASP A 125 -16.03 9.21 4.13
N ALA A 126 -15.32 8.38 3.36
CA ALA A 126 -15.68 6.98 3.14
C ALA A 126 -15.65 6.15 4.43
N LEU A 127 -14.68 6.38 5.32
CA LEU A 127 -14.64 5.72 6.63
C LEU A 127 -15.85 6.07 7.49
N THR A 128 -16.35 7.30 7.45
CA THR A 128 -17.60 7.66 8.16
C THR A 128 -18.77 6.77 7.76
N GLN A 129 -18.87 6.40 6.49
CA GLN A 129 -19.96 5.56 5.99
C GLN A 129 -19.94 4.15 6.59
N THR A 130 -18.78 3.66 7.03
CA THR A 130 -18.68 2.33 7.65
C THR A 130 -19.41 2.25 8.99
N LEU A 131 -19.63 3.38 9.67
CA LEU A 131 -20.43 3.43 10.91
C LEU A 131 -21.91 3.09 10.69
N THR A 132 -22.38 3.16 9.43
CA THR A 132 -23.76 2.81 9.05
C THR A 132 -23.95 1.31 8.79
N LEU A 133 -22.85 0.55 8.74
CA LEU A 133 -22.91 -0.90 8.55
C LEU A 133 -23.41 -1.60 9.82
N PRO A 134 -23.97 -2.82 9.73
CA PRO A 134 -24.53 -3.53 10.88
C PRO A 134 -23.55 -3.76 12.05
N ASP A 135 -22.26 -3.88 11.75
CA ASP A 135 -21.15 -4.03 12.70
C ASP A 135 -20.61 -2.68 13.22
N GLY A 136 -21.17 -1.55 12.75
CA GLY A 136 -20.99 -0.21 13.30
C GLY A 136 -19.53 0.17 13.60
N LYS A 137 -19.22 0.37 14.89
CA LYS A 137 -17.87 0.74 15.34
C LYS A 137 -16.81 -0.31 15.01
N ASP A 138 -17.16 -1.59 15.01
CA ASP A 138 -16.22 -2.65 14.67
C ASP A 138 -15.90 -2.62 13.17
N ALA A 139 -16.90 -2.34 12.33
CA ALA A 139 -16.72 -2.06 10.90
C ALA A 139 -15.73 -0.93 10.68
N TYR A 140 -15.95 0.19 11.38
CA TYR A 140 -15.09 1.36 11.32
C TYR A 140 -13.68 1.03 11.79
N ARG A 141 -13.51 0.39 12.95
CA ARG A 141 -12.19 0.00 13.47
C ARG A 141 -11.46 -0.92 12.49
N ASN A 142 -12.16 -1.86 11.86
CA ASN A 142 -11.62 -2.74 10.82
C ASN A 142 -11.15 -1.94 9.59
N ALA A 143 -12.01 -1.05 9.09
CA ALA A 143 -11.72 -0.24 7.92
C ALA A 143 -10.58 0.75 8.18
N PHE A 144 -10.58 1.43 9.33
CA PHE A 144 -9.51 2.32 9.77
C PHE A 144 -8.15 1.64 9.71
N MET A 145 -7.96 0.48 10.36
CA MET A 145 -6.65 -0.18 10.35
C MET A 145 -6.21 -0.63 8.95
N ARG A 146 -7.14 -1.04 8.08
CA ARG A 146 -6.81 -1.35 6.68
C ARG A 146 -6.39 -0.10 5.90
N THR A 147 -7.07 1.02 6.13
CA THR A 147 -6.70 2.32 5.57
C THR A 147 -5.30 2.72 6.04
N MET A 148 -4.96 2.54 7.32
CA MET A 148 -3.63 2.84 7.85
C MET A 148 -2.52 2.04 7.18
N VAL A 149 -2.75 0.74 6.95
CA VAL A 149 -1.81 -0.08 6.16
C VAL A 149 -1.66 0.46 4.73
N SER A 150 -2.78 0.77 4.07
CA SER A 150 -2.76 1.24 2.68
C SER A 150 -2.10 2.61 2.54
N ASP A 151 -2.51 3.59 3.34
CA ASP A 151 -2.08 4.98 3.21
C ASP A 151 -0.61 5.16 3.61
N HIS A 152 -0.13 4.47 4.66
CA HIS A 152 1.29 4.48 5.01
C HIS A 152 2.14 3.77 3.94
N GLY A 153 1.64 2.67 3.37
CA GLY A 153 2.30 2.00 2.25
C GLY A 153 2.42 2.89 1.01
N ASP A 154 1.39 3.67 0.70
CA ASP A 154 1.41 4.65 -0.38
C ASP A 154 2.31 5.85 -0.06
N ALA A 155 2.31 6.34 1.18
CA ALA A 155 3.17 7.44 1.62
C ALA A 155 4.66 7.06 1.51
N ILE A 156 5.05 5.82 1.86
CA ILE A 156 6.42 5.33 1.67
C ILE A 156 6.81 5.36 0.19
N LYS A 157 5.92 4.91 -0.72
CA LYS A 157 6.19 4.97 -2.17
C LYS A 157 6.33 6.41 -2.66
N ILE A 158 5.48 7.32 -2.19
CA ILE A 158 5.56 8.75 -2.55
C ILE A 158 6.88 9.34 -2.03
N LEU A 159 7.27 9.05 -0.79
CA LEU A 159 8.55 9.48 -0.23
C LEU A 159 9.73 9.00 -1.07
N ASP A 160 9.75 7.72 -1.43
CA ASP A 160 10.87 7.08 -2.13
C ASP A 160 10.95 7.46 -3.61
N ALA A 161 9.82 7.49 -4.31
CA ALA A 161 9.77 7.69 -5.75
C ALA A 161 9.61 9.16 -6.18
N GLU A 162 9.13 10.02 -5.28
CA GLU A 162 8.77 11.40 -5.60
C GLU A 162 9.50 12.42 -4.71
N LEU A 163 9.34 12.34 -3.38
CA LEU A 163 9.78 13.44 -2.50
C LEU A 163 11.30 13.45 -2.27
N LEU A 164 11.91 12.30 -1.96
CA LEU A 164 13.36 12.20 -1.78
C LEU A 164 14.14 12.55 -3.05
N PRO A 165 13.73 12.10 -4.26
CA PRO A 165 14.36 12.55 -5.51
C PRO A 165 14.17 14.04 -5.81
N ALA A 166 13.05 14.64 -5.42
CA ALA A 166 12.75 16.06 -5.66
C ALA A 166 13.43 17.00 -4.66
N ALA A 167 13.84 16.51 -3.49
CA ALA A 167 14.53 17.31 -2.49
C ALA A 167 15.95 17.70 -2.94
N GLU A 168 16.31 18.94 -2.72
CA GLU A 168 17.56 19.55 -3.14
C GLU A 168 18.48 19.76 -1.94
N SER A 169 17.97 20.41 -0.87
CA SER A 169 18.78 20.76 0.29
C SER A 169 18.94 19.61 1.30
N ALA A 170 20.07 19.61 2.01
CA ALA A 170 20.36 18.60 3.03
C ALA A 170 19.34 18.58 4.19
N PRO A 171 18.87 19.72 4.74
CA PRO A 171 17.86 19.71 5.79
C PRO A 171 16.54 19.06 5.36
N VAL A 172 16.11 19.28 4.11
CA VAL A 172 14.87 18.69 3.59
C VAL A 172 15.03 17.19 3.38
N LYS A 173 16.14 16.75 2.76
CA LYS A 173 16.44 15.31 2.63
C LYS A 173 16.43 14.59 3.97
N GLN A 174 17.13 15.15 4.96
CA GLN A 174 17.18 14.57 6.31
C GLN A 174 15.79 14.49 6.96
N HIS A 175 14.95 15.51 6.76
CA HIS A 175 13.58 15.53 7.26
C HIS A 175 12.71 14.45 6.61
N LEU A 176 12.78 14.32 5.28
CA LEU A 176 12.06 13.28 4.52
C LEU A 176 12.52 11.87 4.90
N GLU A 177 13.81 11.64 5.08
CA GLU A 177 14.35 10.34 5.51
C GLU A 177 13.91 9.97 6.93
N GLN A 178 13.89 10.93 7.85
CA GLN A 178 13.35 10.72 9.20
C GLN A 178 11.86 10.40 9.15
N THR A 179 11.11 11.15 8.35
CA THR A 179 9.69 10.92 8.13
C THR A 179 9.46 9.50 7.60
N ARG A 180 10.21 9.08 6.59
CA ARG A 180 10.13 7.72 6.01
C ARG A 180 10.30 6.63 7.07
N ARG A 181 11.25 6.79 8.00
CA ARG A 181 11.44 5.83 9.11
C ARG A 181 10.23 5.76 10.03
N VAL A 182 9.67 6.92 10.40
CA VAL A 182 8.48 6.98 11.27
C VAL A 182 7.26 6.36 10.58
N VAL A 183 7.00 6.72 9.32
CA VAL A 183 5.88 6.15 8.53
C VAL A 183 6.04 4.64 8.37
N SER A 184 7.27 4.13 8.20
CA SER A 184 7.54 2.68 8.14
C SER A 184 7.20 1.99 9.46
N ALA A 185 7.56 2.58 10.60
CA ALA A 185 7.21 2.05 11.91
C ALA A 185 5.68 2.08 12.16
N HIS A 186 4.99 3.11 11.70
CA HIS A 186 3.52 3.16 11.75
C HIS A 186 2.89 2.09 10.87
N PHE A 187 3.39 1.87 9.65
CA PHE A 187 2.93 0.81 8.73
C PHE A 187 3.05 -0.58 9.38
N GLU A 188 4.21 -0.90 9.95
CA GLU A 188 4.44 -2.19 10.63
C GLU A 188 3.49 -2.37 11.82
N ARG A 189 3.29 -1.32 12.63
CA ARG A 189 2.35 -1.36 13.75
C ARG A 189 0.90 -1.50 13.29
N ALA A 190 0.51 -0.83 12.20
CA ALA A 190 -0.83 -0.95 11.64
C ALA A 190 -1.11 -2.39 11.19
N HIS A 191 -0.12 -3.04 10.56
CA HIS A 191 -0.17 -4.46 10.23
C HIS A 191 -0.33 -5.34 11.48
N ALA A 192 0.52 -5.13 12.50
CA ALA A 192 0.47 -5.93 13.72
C ALA A 192 -0.90 -5.83 14.42
N VAL A 193 -1.45 -4.61 14.54
CA VAL A 193 -2.77 -4.36 15.14
C VAL A 193 -3.90 -4.92 14.26
N SER A 194 -3.76 -4.86 12.93
CA SER A 194 -4.76 -5.43 12.03
C SER A 194 -4.79 -6.96 12.07
N SER A 195 -3.66 -7.61 12.33
CA SER A 195 -3.52 -9.07 12.36
C SER A 195 -3.78 -9.70 13.74
N SER A 196 -3.82 -8.90 14.81
CA SER A 196 -4.08 -9.37 16.18
C SER A 196 -5.58 -9.46 16.54
N ARG A 197 -6.45 -9.61 15.53
CA ARG A 197 -7.90 -9.69 15.70
C ARG A 197 -8.37 -11.14 15.82
#